data_AF-A0A6M1Z5K8-F1
#
_entry.id   AF-A0A6M1Z5K8-F1
#
_cell.length_a   1.000
_cell.length_b   1.000
_cell.length_c   1.000
_cell.angle_alpha   90.00
_cell.angle_beta   90.00
_cell.angle_gamma   90.00
#
_symmetry.space_group_name_H-M   'P 1'
#
loop_
_entity.id
_entity.type
_entity.pdbx_description
1 polymer ?
#
loop_
_entity_poly.entity_id
_entity_poly.type
_entity_poly.pdbx_seq_one_letter_code
_entity_poly.pdbx_strand_id
1 'polypeptide(L)'
;MIDLSTTIALAICSKNPLVIKVLGPTADYIGEGIKSLAEKQVKNVKRIFRRTSEKLDNHGTPTGAVPPRILKQTLEEGGYVDDELTAEYYSGVLASSKSLELG
;
A
#
# COMPACT_ATOMS: atom_id res chain seq x y z
N MET A 1 -3.67 -4.25 -34.32
CA MET A 1 -3.05 -5.54 -34.70
C MET A 1 -1.57 -5.25 -34.90
N ILE A 2 -0.70 -5.70 -33.99
CA ILE A 2 0.75 -5.49 -34.11
C ILE A 2 1.25 -6.42 -35.22
N ASP A 3 1.95 -5.89 -36.20
CA ASP A 3 2.43 -6.69 -37.32
C ASP A 3 3.70 -7.49 -36.95
N LEU A 4 3.98 -8.52 -37.75
CA LEU A 4 5.08 -9.45 -37.51
C LEU A 4 6.45 -8.75 -37.51
N SER A 5 6.63 -7.70 -38.32
CA SER A 5 7.89 -6.96 -38.40
C SER A 5 8.16 -6.15 -37.14
N THR A 6 7.12 -5.52 -36.57
CA THR A 6 7.20 -4.80 -35.30
C THR A 6 7.54 -5.74 -34.13
N THR A 7 6.99 -6.96 -34.16
CA THR A 7 7.25 -7.97 -33.11
C THR A 7 8.70 -8.47 -33.15
N ILE A 8 9.24 -8.70 -34.35
CA ILE A 8 10.63 -9.13 -34.56
C ILE A 8 11.60 -7.99 -34.19
N ALA A 9 11.32 -6.76 -34.59
CA ALA A 9 12.14 -5.60 -34.24
C ALA A 9 12.25 -5.41 -32.72
N LEU A 10 11.12 -5.52 -31.99
CA LEU A 10 11.11 -5.43 -30.54
C LEU A 10 11.90 -6.58 -29.89
N ALA A 11 11.78 -7.81 -30.40
CA ALA A 11 12.53 -8.97 -29.92
C ALA A 11 14.05 -8.84 -30.12
N ILE A 12 14.49 -8.19 -31.20
CA ILE A 12 15.91 -7.92 -31.46
C ILE A 12 16.42 -6.80 -30.55
N CYS A 13 15.68 -5.70 -30.42
CA CYS A 13 16.05 -4.57 -29.56
C CYS A 13 16.09 -4.95 -28.08
N SER A 14 15.15 -5.76 -27.61
CA SER A 14 15.08 -6.20 -26.20
C SER A 14 16.24 -7.11 -25.79
N LYS A 15 16.92 -7.78 -26.73
CA LYS A 15 18.12 -8.58 -26.47
C LYS A 15 19.42 -7.80 -26.70
N ASN A 16 19.35 -6.55 -27.16
CA ASN A 16 20.55 -5.78 -27.46
C ASN A 16 21.26 -5.34 -26.15
N PRO A 17 22.55 -5.67 -25.97
CA PRO A 17 23.29 -5.35 -24.74
C PRO A 17 23.38 -3.86 -24.43
N LEU A 18 23.39 -2.98 -25.45
CA LEU A 18 23.43 -1.52 -25.24
C LEU A 18 22.10 -1.01 -24.70
N VAL A 19 20.98 -1.54 -25.21
CA VAL A 19 19.63 -1.20 -24.74
C VAL A 19 19.48 -1.64 -23.29
N ILE A 20 19.90 -2.86 -22.95
CA ILE A 20 19.88 -3.37 -21.57
C ILE A 20 20.79 -2.54 -20.66
N LYS A 21 21.99 -2.15 -21.12
CA LYS A 21 22.93 -1.36 -20.32
C LYS A 21 22.43 0.06 -20.02
N VAL A 22 21.59 0.63 -20.89
CA VAL A 22 20.99 1.95 -20.69
C VAL A 22 19.71 1.86 -19.86
N LEU A 23 18.80 0.94 -20.20
CA LEU A 23 17.49 0.83 -19.55
C LEU A 23 17.52 0.03 -18.25
N GLY A 24 18.46 -0.90 -18.08
CA GLY A 24 18.61 -1.72 -16.88
C GLY A 24 18.75 -0.90 -15.62
N PRO A 25 19.75 0.00 -15.51
CA PRO A 25 19.90 0.86 -14.33
C PRO A 25 18.68 1.75 -14.05
N THR A 26 17.96 2.19 -15.08
CA THR A 26 16.70 2.95 -14.93
C THR A 26 15.58 2.09 -14.36
N ALA A 27 15.43 0.86 -14.87
CA ALA A 27 14.46 -0.10 -14.35
C ALA A 27 14.77 -0.47 -12.90
N ASP A 28 16.04 -0.69 -12.55
CA ASP A 28 16.48 -0.95 -11.18
C ASP A 28 16.16 0.23 -10.26
N TYR A 29 16.46 1.46 -10.67
CA TYR A 29 16.17 2.67 -9.89
C TYR A 29 14.65 2.83 -9.62
N ILE A 30 13.82 2.67 -10.66
CA ILE A 30 12.36 2.74 -10.50
C ILE A 30 11.87 1.59 -9.61
N GLY A 31 12.39 0.37 -9.81
CA GLY A 31 12.04 -0.80 -9.02
C GLY A 31 12.33 -0.62 -7.54
N GLU A 32 13.50 -0.10 -7.19
CA GLU A 32 13.87 0.21 -5.80
C GLU A 32 12.97 1.31 -5.21
N GLY A 33 12.61 2.32 -6.00
CA GLY A 33 11.67 3.36 -5.58
C GLY A 33 10.27 2.81 -5.28
N ILE A 34 9.73 1.94 -6.14
CA ILE A 34 8.43 1.28 -5.94
C ILE A 34 8.47 0.39 -4.69
N LYS A 35 9.55 -0.38 -4.52
CA LYS A 35 9.76 -1.24 -3.36
C LYS A 35 9.76 -0.42 -2.05
N SER A 36 10.56 0.63 -1.99
CA SER A 36 10.64 1.52 -0.83
C SER A 36 9.30 2.18 -0.51
N LEU A 37 8.55 2.61 -1.53
CA LEU A 37 7.20 3.15 -1.36
C LEU A 37 6.24 2.12 -0.76
N ALA A 38 6.22 0.90 -1.29
CA ALA A 38 5.37 -0.18 -0.79
C ALA A 38 5.70 -0.55 0.67
N GLU A 39 7.00 -0.67 0.99
CA GLU A 39 7.46 -0.94 2.37
C GLU A 39 7.01 0.17 3.34
N LYS A 40 7.11 1.44 2.91
CA LYS A 40 6.66 2.59 3.69
C LYS A 40 5.15 2.55 3.93
N GLN A 41 4.36 2.26 2.91
CA GLN A 41 2.90 2.13 3.04
C GLN A 41 2.50 1.05 4.03
N VAL A 42 3.12 -0.14 3.92
CA VAL A 42 2.86 -1.25 4.85
C VAL A 42 3.24 -0.85 6.28
N LYS A 43 4.38 -0.18 6.48
CA LYS A 43 4.81 0.29 7.79
C LYS A 43 3.84 1.29 8.41
N ASN A 44 3.33 2.24 7.61
CA ASN A 44 2.38 3.25 8.06
C ASN A 44 1.03 2.62 8.45
N VAL A 45 0.48 1.74 7.62
CA VAL A 45 -0.75 1.00 7.94
C VAL A 45 -0.55 0.15 9.19
N LYS A 46 0.55 -0.61 9.30
CA LYS A 46 0.87 -1.42 10.49
C LYS A 46 0.92 -0.57 11.76
N ARG A 47 1.48 0.64 11.69
CA ARG A 47 1.52 1.60 12.82
C ARG A 47 0.11 1.99 13.27
N ILE A 48 -0.78 2.31 12.32
CA ILE A 48 -2.17 2.64 12.61
C ILE A 48 -2.87 1.47 13.31
N PHE A 49 -2.80 0.25 12.74
CA PHE A 49 -3.43 -0.94 13.31
C PHE A 49 -2.89 -1.31 14.70
N ARG A 50 -1.59 -1.13 14.94
CA ARG A 50 -1.00 -1.33 16.27
C ARG A 50 -1.64 -0.41 17.30
N ARG A 51 -1.73 0.89 17.00
CA ARG A 51 -2.38 1.87 17.89
C ARG A 51 -3.87 1.59 18.09
N THR A 52 -4.56 1.17 17.03
CA THR A 52 -5.95 0.74 17.14
C THR A 52 -6.08 -0.42 18.12
N SER A 53 -5.20 -1.42 18.03
CA SER A 53 -5.20 -2.58 18.93
C SER A 53 -4.97 -2.15 20.38
N GLU A 54 -3.96 -1.31 20.63
CA GLU A 54 -3.67 -0.74 21.96
C GLU A 54 -4.89 -0.01 22.55
N LYS A 55 -5.65 0.71 21.73
CA LYS A 55 -6.89 1.38 22.17
C LYS A 55 -8.00 0.38 22.50
N LEU A 56 -8.17 -0.68 21.72
CA LEU A 56 -9.18 -1.70 21.96
C LEU A 56 -8.88 -2.50 23.23
N ASP A 57 -7.61 -2.74 23.53
CA ASP A 57 -7.19 -3.40 24.79
C ASP A 57 -7.53 -2.53 26.02
N ASN A 58 -7.35 -1.20 25.91
CA ASN A 58 -7.62 -0.27 27.01
C ASN A 58 -9.12 0.00 27.25
N HIS A 59 -9.96 -0.11 26.22
CA HIS A 59 -11.38 0.22 26.29
C HIS A 59 -12.33 -1.00 26.22
N GLY A 60 -11.76 -2.21 26.18
CA GLY A 60 -12.50 -3.45 25.95
C GLY A 60 -12.77 -3.68 24.45
N THR A 61 -12.71 -4.94 24.00
CA THR A 61 -12.91 -5.28 22.59
C THR A 61 -14.39 -5.11 22.24
N PRO A 62 -14.77 -4.10 21.41
CA PRO A 62 -16.15 -3.97 20.97
C PRO A 62 -16.51 -5.15 20.08
N THR A 63 -17.64 -5.79 20.35
CA THR A 63 -18.24 -6.80 19.48
C THR A 63 -18.65 -6.13 18.17
N GLY A 64 -18.16 -6.64 17.03
CA GLY A 64 -18.50 -6.11 15.71
C GLY A 64 -17.33 -5.95 14.73
N ALA A 65 -17.69 -5.80 13.47
CA ALA A 65 -16.77 -5.60 12.35
C ALA A 65 -16.55 -4.10 12.06
N VAL A 66 -15.41 -3.78 11.45
CA VAL A 66 -15.17 -2.44 10.91
C VAL A 66 -15.90 -2.33 9.57
N PRO A 67 -16.70 -1.26 9.34
CA PRO A 67 -17.34 -1.03 8.07
C PRO A 67 -16.33 -1.05 6.91
N PRO A 68 -16.60 -1.77 5.80
CA PRO A 68 -15.64 -1.90 4.70
C PRO A 68 -15.16 -0.57 4.12
N ARG A 69 -16.00 0.48 4.14
CA ARG A 69 -15.64 1.83 3.70
C ARG A 69 -14.52 2.45 4.53
N ILE A 70 -14.58 2.30 5.86
CA ILE A 70 -13.58 2.85 6.79
C ILE A 70 -12.26 2.07 6.68
N LEU A 71 -12.37 0.74 6.57
CA LEU A 71 -11.20 -0.12 6.35
C LEU A 71 -10.50 0.24 5.03
N LYS A 72 -11.25 0.35 3.93
CA LYS A 72 -10.72 0.74 2.62
C LYS A 72 -9.99 2.08 2.70
N GLN A 73 -10.64 3.10 3.27
CA GLN A 73 -10.03 4.42 3.42
C GLN A 73 -8.71 4.34 4.21
N THR A 74 -8.67 3.56 5.28
CA THR A 74 -7.44 3.41 6.07
C THR A 74 -6.33 2.67 5.33
N LEU A 75 -6.66 1.69 4.49
CA LEU A 75 -5.67 0.98 3.67
C LEU A 75 -5.11 1.86 2.56
N GLU A 76 -5.96 2.64 1.89
CA GLU A 76 -5.58 3.50 0.76
C GLU A 76 -4.88 4.78 1.22
N GLU A 77 -5.47 5.50 2.17
CA GLU A 77 -4.97 6.81 2.65
C GLU A 77 -3.94 6.63 3.76
N GLY A 78 -4.14 5.65 4.65
CA GLY A 78 -3.24 5.38 5.78
C GLY A 78 -1.84 4.97 5.37
N GLY A 79 -1.65 4.41 4.17
CA GLY A 79 -0.32 4.12 3.61
C GLY A 79 0.55 5.36 3.42
N TYR A 80 -0.06 6.54 3.22
CA TYR A 80 0.64 7.80 2.99
C TYR A 80 0.75 8.68 4.24
N VAL A 81 0.29 8.18 5.40
CA VAL A 81 0.31 8.92 6.66
C VAL A 81 1.70 8.87 7.28
N ASP A 82 2.41 10.01 7.24
CA ASP A 82 3.77 10.12 7.73
C ASP A 82 3.87 10.67 9.16
N ASP A 83 2.88 11.43 9.61
CA ASP A 83 2.88 12.06 10.94
C ASP A 83 2.08 11.26 11.99
N GLU A 84 2.40 11.46 13.26
CA GLU A 84 1.80 10.72 14.36
C GLU A 84 0.38 11.19 14.72
N LEU A 85 0.02 12.43 14.41
CA LEU A 85 -1.30 12.98 14.71
C LEU A 85 -2.35 12.36 13.79
N THR A 86 -2.06 12.29 12.50
CA THR A 86 -2.93 11.66 11.51
C THR A 86 -3.00 10.15 11.75
N ALA A 87 -1.87 9.50 12.10
CA ALA A 87 -1.88 8.09 12.47
C ALA A 87 -2.78 7.82 13.69
N GLU A 88 -2.75 8.72 14.68
CA GLU A 88 -3.64 8.68 15.84
C GLU A 88 -5.11 8.82 15.44
N TYR A 89 -5.43 9.78 14.57
CA TYR A 89 -6.78 9.99 14.05
C TYR A 89 -7.34 8.73 13.38
N TYR A 90 -6.63 8.14 12.41
CA TYR A 90 -7.07 6.91 11.74
C TYR A 90 -7.22 5.76 12.72
N SER A 91 -6.32 5.66 13.71
CA SER A 91 -6.40 4.61 14.71
C SER A 91 -7.66 4.73 15.59
N GLY A 92 -8.04 5.96 15.93
CA GLY A 92 -9.24 6.29 16.70
C GLY A 92 -10.51 6.07 15.90
N VAL A 93 -10.52 6.47 14.63
CA VAL A 93 -11.64 6.20 13.70
C VAL A 93 -11.85 4.70 13.56
N LEU A 94 -10.80 3.91 13.34
CA LEU A 94 -10.92 2.45 13.27
C LEU A 94 -11.45 1.84 14.57
N ALA A 95 -10.92 2.29 15.72
CA ALA A 95 -11.33 1.77 17.02
C ALA A 95 -12.81 2.08 17.32
N SER A 96 -13.28 3.27 16.95
CA SER A 96 -14.66 3.71 17.19
C SER A 96 -15.67 3.22 16.16
N SER A 97 -15.23 2.88 14.94
CA SER A 97 -16.13 2.50 13.84
C SER A 97 -16.70 1.09 13.96
N LYS A 98 -16.25 0.28 14.94
CA LYS A 98 -16.84 -1.03 15.20
C LYS A 98 -18.32 -0.87 15.52
N SER A 99 -19.14 -1.25 14.56
CA SER A 99 -20.59 -1.28 14.70
C SER A 99 -20.99 -2.70 15.03
N LEU A 100 -21.95 -2.87 15.95
CA LEU A 100 -22.58 -4.15 16.22
C LEU A 100 -23.21 -4.64 14.91
N GLU A 101 -22.67 -5.69 14.29
CA GLU A 101 -23.41 -6.37 13.23
C GLU A 101 -24.59 -7.07 13.91
N LEU A 102 -25.78 -6.49 13.77
CA LEU A 102 -27.04 -7.20 13.98
C LEU A 102 -27.21 -8.16 12.80
N GLY A 103 -26.63 -9.36 12.94
CA GLY A 103 -27.02 -10.54 12.17
C GLY A 103 -28.23 -11.21 12.80
#